data_AF-R5KPQ8-F1
#
_entry.id   AF-R5KPQ8-F1
#
_cell.length_a   1.000
_cell.length_b   1.000
_cell.length_c   1.000
_cell.angle_alpha   90.00
_cell.angle_beta   90.00
_cell.angle_gamma   90.00
#
_symmetry.space_group_name_H-M   'P 1'
#
loop_
_entity.id
_entity.type
_entity.pdbx_description
1 polymer ?
#
loop_
_entity_poly.entity_id
_entity_poly.type
_entity_poly.pdbx_seq_one_letter_code
_entity_poly.pdbx_strand_id
1 'polypeptide(L)'
;MSIFNRKQAVEIDYDKLANAIVKAHNKSNTETIKSAIIEAQEEIEAKELEKVKIKTEQWQKTIGYDKNKPEWINDFKILLKLFVIKKKEVFTDFANNALLKIATSFLYWLFEHILYILCIVIAIACAFNFSSAFLAITVIFDILAIMVARIIRIARFELENINDKNYLISIVSTSASVFALVVAIITVFVNK
;
A
#
# COMPACT_ATOMS: atom_id res chain seq x y z
N MET A 1 -1.75 76.87 -43.41
CA MET A 1 -1.60 75.78 -42.44
C MET A 1 -2.46 74.62 -42.94
N SER A 2 -1.96 73.76 -43.84
CA SER A 2 -0.96 72.69 -43.65
C SER A 2 -1.40 71.61 -42.65
N ILE A 3 -1.42 70.38 -43.18
CA ILE A 3 -1.35 69.08 -42.50
C ILE A 3 -2.69 68.55 -41.96
N PHE A 4 -3.46 67.87 -42.81
CA PHE A 4 -4.31 66.76 -42.36
C PHE A 4 -3.81 65.44 -42.94
N ASN A 5 -3.14 64.75 -42.02
CA ASN A 5 -2.70 63.38 -41.91
C ASN A 5 -3.18 62.36 -42.95
N ARG A 6 -2.19 61.60 -43.46
CA ARG A 6 -2.31 60.44 -44.33
C ARG A 6 -3.26 59.41 -43.72
N LYS A 7 -4.24 58.96 -44.50
CA LYS A 7 -4.81 57.62 -44.34
C LYS A 7 -3.66 56.62 -44.55
N GLN A 8 -3.11 56.07 -43.48
CA GLN A 8 -2.30 54.86 -43.59
C GLN A 8 -3.26 53.75 -43.99
N ALA A 9 -3.19 53.34 -45.26
CA ALA A 9 -3.75 52.06 -45.66
C ALA A 9 -2.98 51.00 -44.87
N VAL A 10 -3.62 50.43 -43.84
CA VAL A 10 -3.10 49.27 -43.14
C VAL A 10 -3.15 48.14 -44.16
N GLU A 11 -2.01 47.83 -44.75
CA GLU A 11 -1.85 46.67 -45.61
C GLU A 11 -2.06 45.44 -44.73
N ILE A 12 -3.24 44.82 -44.87
CA ILE A 12 -3.56 43.60 -44.14
C ILE A 12 -2.72 42.49 -44.76
N ASP A 13 -1.70 42.06 -44.03
CA ASP A 13 -0.92 40.87 -44.35
C ASP A 13 -1.83 39.64 -44.13
N TYR A 14 -2.49 39.23 -45.21
CA TYR A 14 -3.45 38.13 -45.22
C TYR A 14 -2.80 36.79 -44.83
N ASP A 15 -1.50 36.62 -45.06
CA ASP A 15 -0.76 35.41 -44.69
C ASP A 15 -0.54 35.37 -43.17
N LYS A 16 -0.25 36.52 -42.56
CA LYS A 16 -0.14 36.65 -41.10
C LYS A 16 -1.50 36.48 -40.41
N LEU A 17 -2.58 36.98 -41.02
CA LEU A 17 -3.95 36.80 -40.54
C LEU A 17 -4.40 35.34 -40.68
N ALA A 18 -4.14 34.70 -41.82
CA ALA A 18 -4.44 33.29 -42.06
C ALA A 18 -3.68 32.38 -41.08
N ASN A 19 -2.39 32.65 -40.86
CA ASN A 19 -1.60 31.91 -39.88
C ASN A 19 -2.09 32.13 -38.44
N ALA A 20 -2.55 33.34 -38.08
CA ALA A 20 -3.14 33.60 -36.78
C ALA A 20 -4.48 32.87 -36.59
N ILE A 21 -5.32 32.79 -37.63
CA ILE A 21 -6.59 32.06 -37.62
C ILE A 21 -6.34 30.55 -37.53
N VAL A 22 -5.42 30.00 -38.32
CA VAL A 22 -5.04 28.57 -38.26
C VAL A 22 -4.42 28.24 -36.91
N LYS A 23 -3.57 29.10 -36.36
CA LYS A 23 -2.96 28.91 -35.03
C LYS A 23 -4.00 29.03 -33.90
N ALA A 24 -4.95 29.95 -34.00
CA ALA A 24 -6.05 30.09 -33.05
C ALA A 24 -7.04 28.92 -33.13
N HIS A 25 -7.35 28.44 -34.34
CA HIS A 25 -8.21 27.28 -34.57
C HIS A 25 -7.56 25.99 -34.09
N ASN A 26 -6.26 25.79 -34.38
CA ASN A 26 -5.50 24.66 -33.86
C ASN A 26 -5.37 24.74 -32.34
N LYS A 27 -5.11 25.92 -31.75
CA LYS A 27 -5.02 26.09 -30.29
C LYS A 27 -6.35 25.82 -29.59
N SER A 28 -7.47 26.30 -30.16
CA SER A 28 -8.84 26.00 -29.72
C SER A 28 -9.12 24.49 -29.77
N ASN A 29 -8.87 23.83 -30.91
CA ASN A 29 -9.05 22.39 -31.03
C ASN A 29 -8.10 21.60 -30.10
N THR A 30 -6.89 22.10 -29.83
CA THR A 30 -5.93 21.38 -28.96
C THR A 30 -6.40 21.38 -27.50
N GLU A 31 -7.01 22.46 -27.01
CA GLU A 31 -7.57 22.51 -25.66
C GLU A 31 -8.81 21.63 -25.53
N THR A 32 -9.71 21.66 -26.52
CA THR A 32 -10.91 20.80 -26.57
C THR A 32 -10.56 19.32 -26.74
N ILE A 33 -9.52 18.99 -27.52
CA ILE A 33 -9.02 17.62 -27.67
C ILE A 33 -8.37 17.15 -26.37
N LYS A 34 -7.60 18.01 -25.68
CA LYS A 34 -7.01 17.68 -24.38
C LYS A 34 -8.10 17.43 -23.33
N SER A 35 -9.12 18.28 -23.24
CA SER A 35 -10.22 18.07 -22.29
C SER A 35 -10.98 16.78 -22.62
N ALA A 36 -11.26 16.50 -23.89
CA ALA A 36 -11.91 15.25 -24.30
C ALA A 36 -11.05 14.01 -24.00
N ILE A 37 -9.71 14.10 -24.13
CA ILE A 37 -8.81 13.00 -23.75
C ILE A 37 -8.79 12.79 -22.24
N ILE A 38 -8.76 13.88 -21.45
CA ILE A 38 -8.80 13.81 -19.98
C ILE A 38 -10.13 13.24 -19.51
N GLU A 39 -11.26 13.72 -20.02
CA GLU A 39 -12.59 13.19 -19.71
C GLU A 39 -12.72 11.72 -20.10
N ALA A 40 -12.19 11.32 -21.27
CA ALA A 40 -12.16 9.92 -21.67
C ALA A 40 -11.27 9.06 -20.76
N GLN A 41 -10.13 9.59 -20.29
CA GLN A 41 -9.27 8.90 -19.31
C GLN A 41 -9.96 8.77 -17.96
N GLU A 42 -10.58 9.83 -17.45
CA GLU A 42 -11.33 9.83 -16.20
C GLU A 42 -12.52 8.85 -16.26
N GLU A 43 -13.22 8.76 -17.40
CA GLU A 43 -14.33 7.82 -17.57
C GLU A 43 -13.83 6.35 -17.64
N ILE A 44 -12.68 6.11 -18.25
CA ILE A 44 -12.03 4.79 -18.26
C ILE A 44 -11.58 4.40 -16.85
N GLU A 45 -10.92 5.31 -16.12
CA GLU A 45 -10.48 5.09 -14.74
C GLU A 45 -11.67 4.85 -13.80
N ALA A 46 -12.75 5.61 -13.94
CA ALA A 46 -13.98 5.42 -13.17
C ALA A 46 -14.60 4.03 -13.43
N LYS A 47 -14.67 3.60 -14.71
CA LYS A 47 -15.14 2.26 -15.08
C LYS A 47 -14.23 1.14 -14.58
N GLU A 48 -12.92 1.36 -14.55
CA GLU A 48 -11.96 0.41 -13.97
C GLU A 48 -12.13 0.31 -12.45
N LEU A 49 -12.27 1.43 -11.75
CA LEU A 49 -12.55 1.48 -10.31
C LEU A 49 -13.85 0.77 -9.96
N GLU A 50 -14.93 0.97 -10.73
CA GLU A 50 -16.18 0.24 -10.54
C GLU A 50 -16.02 -1.27 -10.75
N LYS A 51 -15.32 -1.69 -11.81
CA LYS A 51 -15.02 -3.10 -12.04
C LYS A 51 -14.21 -3.72 -10.90
N VAL A 52 -13.26 -2.98 -10.34
CA VAL A 52 -12.47 -3.42 -9.18
C VAL A 52 -13.35 -3.53 -7.92
N LYS A 53 -14.23 -2.56 -7.67
CA LYS A 53 -15.18 -2.61 -6.55
C LYS A 53 -16.12 -3.82 -6.66
N ILE A 54 -16.72 -4.04 -7.82
CA ILE A 54 -17.61 -5.18 -8.07
C ILE A 54 -16.88 -6.50 -7.87
N LYS A 55 -15.65 -6.63 -8.40
CA LYS A 55 -14.82 -7.83 -8.20
C LYS A 55 -14.46 -8.04 -6.73
N THR A 56 -14.18 -6.97 -6.00
CA THR A 56 -13.85 -7.02 -4.57
C THR A 56 -15.05 -7.48 -3.74
N GLU A 57 -16.24 -6.95 -4.02
CA GLU A 57 -17.48 -7.35 -3.36
C GLU A 57 -17.87 -8.80 -3.67
N GLN A 58 -17.73 -9.21 -4.94
CA GLN A 58 -17.94 -10.60 -5.34
C GLN A 58 -16.96 -11.53 -4.61
N TRP A 59 -15.68 -11.15 -4.54
CA TRP A 59 -14.67 -11.89 -3.82
C TRP A 59 -14.97 -11.99 -2.31
N GLN A 60 -15.33 -10.88 -1.67
CA GLN A 60 -15.74 -10.84 -0.26
C GLN A 60 -16.93 -11.78 0.03
N LYS A 61 -17.90 -11.84 -0.87
CA LYS A 61 -19.01 -12.81 -0.78
C LYS A 61 -18.54 -14.25 -0.94
N THR A 62 -17.68 -14.54 -1.93
CA THR A 62 -17.12 -15.87 -2.17
C THR A 62 -16.33 -16.38 -0.95
N ILE A 63 -15.46 -15.55 -0.38
CA ILE A 63 -14.66 -15.90 0.81
C ILE A 63 -15.46 -15.83 2.11
N GLY A 64 -16.68 -15.27 2.09
CA GLY A 64 -17.57 -15.19 3.25
C GLY A 64 -17.08 -14.25 4.36
N TYR A 65 -16.46 -13.14 3.95
CA TYR A 65 -16.05 -12.03 4.81
C TYR A 65 -17.29 -11.39 5.45
N ASP A 66 -17.27 -11.19 6.76
CA ASP A 66 -18.40 -10.68 7.54
C ASP A 66 -18.00 -9.42 8.31
N LYS A 67 -18.48 -8.24 7.89
CA LYS A 67 -18.16 -6.95 8.51
C LYS A 67 -18.48 -6.87 10.01
N ASN A 68 -19.36 -7.73 10.51
CA ASN A 68 -19.77 -7.72 11.92
C ASN A 68 -18.83 -8.53 12.83
N LYS A 69 -17.81 -9.20 12.25
CA LYS A 69 -16.83 -9.98 13.00
C LYS A 69 -15.51 -9.24 13.11
N PRO A 70 -14.78 -9.42 14.23
CA PRO A 70 -13.44 -8.86 14.36
C PRO A 70 -12.51 -9.42 13.28
N GLU A 71 -11.61 -8.58 12.78
CA GLU A 71 -10.74 -8.85 11.62
C GLU A 71 -10.00 -10.18 11.73
N TRP A 72 -9.44 -10.51 12.89
CA TRP A 72 -8.73 -11.77 13.09
C TRP A 72 -9.60 -13.02 12.90
N ILE A 73 -10.90 -12.97 13.21
CA ILE A 73 -11.83 -14.08 12.95
C ILE A 73 -12.13 -14.18 11.47
N ASN A 74 -12.30 -13.04 10.79
CA ASN A 74 -12.48 -13.01 9.35
C ASN A 74 -11.25 -13.54 8.63
N ASP A 75 -10.06 -13.05 8.97
CA ASP A 75 -8.80 -13.49 8.37
C ASP A 75 -8.59 -14.98 8.56
N PHE A 76 -8.82 -15.51 9.76
CA PHE A 76 -8.71 -16.95 10.02
C PHE A 76 -9.74 -17.78 9.24
N LYS A 77 -10.99 -17.32 9.18
CA LYS A 77 -12.05 -17.99 8.42
C LYS A 77 -11.79 -17.94 6.92
N ILE A 78 -11.29 -16.82 6.40
CA ILE A 78 -10.93 -16.62 5.00
C ILE A 78 -9.74 -17.49 4.64
N LEU A 79 -8.74 -17.59 5.53
CA LEU A 79 -7.60 -18.49 5.40
C LEU A 79 -8.10 -19.94 5.30
N LEU A 80 -8.91 -20.41 6.25
CA LEU A 80 -9.54 -21.74 6.20
C LEU A 80 -10.33 -21.96 4.91
N LYS A 81 -11.12 -20.98 4.46
CA LYS A 81 -11.91 -21.10 3.24
C LYS A 81 -11.04 -21.09 1.99
N LEU A 82 -9.96 -20.31 1.95
CA LEU A 82 -8.96 -20.31 0.87
C LEU A 82 -8.32 -21.70 0.68
N PHE A 83 -8.10 -22.44 1.76
CA PHE A 83 -7.61 -23.82 1.69
C PHE A 83 -8.67 -24.83 1.18
N VAL A 84 -9.97 -24.49 1.24
CA VAL A 84 -11.09 -25.39 0.92
C VAL A 84 -11.82 -25.01 -0.39
N ILE A 85 -11.57 -23.82 -0.95
CA ILE A 85 -12.19 -23.35 -2.20
C ILE A 85 -11.71 -24.17 -3.40
N LYS A 86 -12.65 -24.57 -4.26
CA LYS A 86 -12.36 -25.28 -5.51
C LYS A 86 -11.66 -24.35 -6.50
N LYS A 87 -10.64 -24.88 -7.20
CA LYS A 87 -9.79 -24.18 -8.19
C LYS A 87 -10.54 -23.36 -9.27
N LYS A 88 -11.82 -23.65 -9.52
CA LYS A 88 -12.66 -22.95 -10.51
C LYS A 88 -13.27 -21.62 -10.03
N GLU A 89 -13.30 -21.35 -8.73
CA GLU A 89 -13.94 -20.16 -8.14
C GLU A 89 -12.93 -19.09 -7.68
N VAL A 90 -11.64 -19.35 -7.89
CA VAL A 90 -10.55 -18.49 -7.43
C VAL A 90 -10.27 -17.45 -8.50
N PHE A 91 -10.55 -16.18 -8.21
CA PHE A 91 -9.90 -15.08 -8.92
C PHE A 91 -8.42 -15.11 -8.53
N THR A 92 -7.60 -15.78 -9.35
CA THR A 92 -6.25 -16.24 -9.02
C THR A 92 -5.36 -15.11 -8.48
N ASP A 93 -5.45 -13.91 -9.04
CA ASP A 93 -4.64 -12.77 -8.60
C ASP A 93 -5.14 -12.15 -7.30
N PHE A 94 -6.46 -12.05 -7.09
CA PHE A 94 -7.03 -11.55 -5.84
C PHE A 94 -6.78 -12.50 -4.66
N ALA A 95 -6.91 -13.80 -4.92
CA ALA A 95 -6.64 -14.82 -3.91
C ALA A 95 -5.15 -14.86 -3.52
N ASN A 96 -4.25 -14.71 -4.49
CA ASN A 96 -2.82 -14.68 -4.21
C ASN A 96 -2.43 -13.43 -3.41
N ASN A 97 -2.95 -12.26 -3.79
CA ASN A 97 -2.73 -11.04 -3.00
C ASN A 97 -3.33 -11.14 -1.59
N ALA A 98 -4.53 -11.70 -1.44
CA ALA A 98 -5.14 -11.93 -0.13
C ALA A 98 -4.30 -12.88 0.73
N LEU A 99 -3.79 -13.98 0.16
CA LEU A 99 -2.88 -14.91 0.85
C LEU A 99 -1.58 -14.22 1.28
N LEU A 100 -0.97 -13.42 0.41
CA LEU A 100 0.24 -12.66 0.73
C LEU A 100 0.00 -11.66 1.87
N LYS A 101 -1.12 -10.94 1.85
CA LYS A 101 -1.53 -10.04 2.94
C LYS A 101 -1.71 -10.80 4.25
N ILE A 102 -2.46 -11.90 4.23
CA ILE A 102 -2.69 -12.74 5.41
C ILE A 102 -1.37 -13.29 5.97
N ALA A 103 -0.50 -13.82 5.10
CA ALA A 103 0.80 -14.35 5.52
C ALA A 103 1.72 -13.28 6.11
N THR A 104 1.79 -12.09 5.50
CA THR A 104 2.59 -10.98 6.02
C THR A 104 2.01 -10.45 7.34
N SER A 105 0.69 -10.30 7.41
CA SER A 105 -0.01 -9.86 8.62
C SER A 105 0.26 -10.81 9.78
N PHE A 106 0.24 -12.11 9.51
CA PHE A 106 0.59 -13.15 10.48
C PHE A 106 2.05 -13.05 10.93
N LEU A 107 3.00 -12.84 10.00
CA LEU A 107 4.42 -12.63 10.35
C LEU A 107 4.63 -11.40 11.23
N TYR A 108 4.00 -10.27 10.89
CA TYR A 108 4.07 -9.06 11.71
C TYR A 108 3.41 -9.22 13.07
N TRP A 109 2.28 -9.91 13.14
CA TRP A 109 1.65 -10.29 14.41
C TRP A 109 2.58 -11.13 15.27
N LEU A 110 3.28 -12.09 14.67
CA LEU A 110 4.24 -12.94 15.36
C LEU A 110 5.44 -12.14 15.89
N PHE A 111 6.03 -11.25 15.09
CA PHE A 111 7.12 -10.37 15.52
C PHE A 111 6.70 -9.41 16.64
N GLU A 112 5.53 -8.80 16.53
CA GLU A 112 4.97 -7.93 17.57
C GLU A 112 4.88 -8.68 18.91
N HIS A 113 4.33 -9.91 18.91
CA HIS A 113 4.17 -10.70 20.12
C HIS A 113 5.50 -11.21 20.68
N ILE A 114 6.44 -11.62 19.83
CA ILE A 114 7.78 -12.03 20.25
C ILE A 114 8.49 -10.88 20.97
N LEU A 115 8.41 -9.65 20.44
CA LEU A 115 9.00 -8.48 21.08
C LEU A 115 8.37 -8.20 22.45
N TYR A 116 7.04 -8.30 22.57
CA TYR A 116 6.37 -8.13 23.86
C TYR A 116 6.74 -9.20 24.89
N ILE A 117 6.81 -10.48 24.47
CA ILE A 117 7.25 -11.57 25.34
C ILE A 117 8.69 -11.33 25.79
N LEU A 118 9.57 -10.89 24.89
CA LEU A 118 10.96 -10.58 25.21
C LEU A 118 11.07 -9.47 26.25
N CYS A 119 10.32 -8.38 26.10
CA CYS A 119 10.25 -7.31 27.12
C CYS A 119 9.82 -7.86 28.49
N ILE A 120 8.79 -8.71 28.53
CA ILE A 120 8.31 -9.29 29.79
C ILE A 120 9.39 -10.17 30.44
N VAL A 121 10.05 -11.03 29.66
CA VAL A 121 11.12 -11.91 30.17
C VAL A 121 12.29 -11.10 30.71
N ILE A 122 12.70 -10.03 30.02
CA ILE A 122 13.77 -9.14 30.47
C ILE A 122 13.36 -8.40 31.73
N ALA A 123 12.16 -7.83 31.78
CA ALA A 123 11.64 -7.14 32.96
C ALA A 123 11.61 -8.05 34.20
N ILE A 124 11.22 -9.32 34.03
CA ILE A 124 11.27 -10.33 35.09
C ILE A 124 12.72 -10.61 35.50
N ALA A 125 13.63 -10.80 34.54
CA ALA A 125 15.05 -11.04 34.83
C ALA A 125 15.71 -9.87 35.58
N CYS A 126 15.32 -8.63 35.28
CA CYS A 126 15.75 -7.44 36.02
C CYS A 126 15.21 -7.40 37.45
N ALA A 127 13.96 -7.83 37.67
CA ALA A 127 13.40 -7.89 39.02
C ALA A 127 14.19 -8.85 39.95
N PHE A 128 14.83 -9.88 39.37
CA PHE A 128 15.70 -10.81 40.10
C PHE A 128 17.17 -10.37 40.21
N ASN A 129 17.63 -9.39 39.41
CA ASN A 129 19.01 -8.90 39.39
C ASN A 129 19.12 -7.42 39.75
N PHE A 130 19.64 -7.12 40.94
CA PHE A 130 19.71 -5.76 41.52
C PHE A 130 20.91 -4.90 41.05
N SER A 131 21.48 -5.17 39.87
CA SER A 131 22.56 -4.32 39.36
C SER A 131 21.99 -3.08 38.66
N SER A 132 22.34 -1.89 39.14
CA SER A 132 21.86 -0.60 38.62
C SER A 132 22.24 -0.36 37.16
N ALA A 133 23.43 -0.81 36.75
CA ALA A 133 23.89 -0.72 35.36
C ALA A 133 23.12 -1.66 34.43
N PHE A 134 22.80 -2.87 34.90
CA PHE A 134 21.98 -3.82 34.14
C PHE A 134 20.57 -3.27 33.95
N LEU A 135 19.97 -2.69 35.00
CA LEU A 135 18.65 -2.08 34.96
C LEU A 135 18.57 -0.92 33.96
N ALA A 136 19.58 -0.05 33.90
CA ALA A 136 19.60 1.04 32.94
C ALA A 136 19.63 0.55 31.48
N ILE A 137 20.46 -0.47 31.18
CA ILE A 137 20.59 -1.05 29.84
C ILE A 137 19.28 -1.72 29.43
N THR A 138 18.66 -2.48 30.33
CA THR A 138 17.44 -3.24 30.03
C THR A 138 16.23 -2.33 29.87
N VAL A 139 16.13 -1.24 30.64
CA VAL A 139 15.06 -0.24 30.45
C VAL A 139 15.18 0.44 29.08
N ILE A 140 16.39 0.81 28.66
CA ILE A 140 16.61 1.38 27.32
C ILE A 140 16.22 0.37 26.24
N PHE A 141 16.62 -0.89 26.40
CA PHE A 141 16.27 -1.96 25.47
C PHE A 141 14.76 -2.17 25.38
N ASP A 142 14.04 -2.24 26.52
CA ASP A 142 12.59 -2.43 26.55
C ASP A 142 11.85 -1.28 25.88
N ILE A 143 12.27 -0.03 26.12
CA ILE A 143 11.69 1.14 25.43
C ILE A 143 11.85 0.99 23.92
N LEU A 144 13.05 0.66 23.44
CA LEU A 144 13.31 0.47 22.02
C LEU A 144 12.49 -0.69 21.44
N ALA A 145 12.42 -1.83 22.14
CA ALA A 145 11.65 -2.99 21.71
C ALA A 145 10.14 -2.68 21.61
N ILE A 146 9.59 -1.95 22.58
CA ILE A 146 8.19 -1.49 22.54
C ILE A 146 7.96 -0.52 21.39
N MET A 147 8.88 0.41 21.12
CA MET A 147 8.79 1.32 19.98
C MET A 147 8.77 0.53 18.66
N VAL A 148 9.67 -0.43 18.50
CA VAL A 148 9.72 -1.29 17.30
C VAL A 148 8.42 -2.10 17.16
N ALA A 149 7.90 -2.68 18.24
CA ALA A 149 6.63 -3.40 18.22
C ALA A 149 5.47 -2.51 17.75
N ARG A 150 5.43 -1.24 18.19
CA ARG A 150 4.43 -0.27 17.71
C ARG A 150 4.59 0.06 16.23
N ILE A 151 5.82 0.21 15.73
CA ILE A 151 6.08 0.45 14.31
C ILE A 151 5.59 -0.76 13.48
N ILE A 152 5.88 -1.98 13.92
CA ILE A 152 5.42 -3.21 13.26
C ILE A 152 3.89 -3.27 13.24
N ARG A 153 3.23 -2.89 14.35
CA ARG A 153 1.77 -2.81 14.40
C ARG A 153 1.19 -1.82 13.39
N ILE A 154 1.81 -0.64 13.24
CA ILE A 154 1.41 0.35 12.24
C ILE A 154 1.61 -0.20 10.83
N ALA A 155 2.77 -0.81 10.55
CA ALA A 155 3.06 -1.43 9.27
C ALA A 155 2.08 -2.56 8.92
N ARG A 156 1.59 -3.31 9.93
CA ARG A 156 0.53 -4.31 9.74
C ARG A 156 -0.80 -3.68 9.30
N PHE A 157 -1.18 -2.52 9.83
CA PHE A 157 -2.38 -1.83 9.37
C PHE A 157 -2.21 -1.24 7.96
N GLU A 158 -1.04 -0.72 7.64
CA GLU A 158 -0.76 -0.19 6.29
C GLU A 158 -0.77 -1.28 5.21
N LEU A 159 -0.48 -2.53 5.58
CA LEU A 159 -0.48 -3.68 4.69
C LEU A 159 -1.83 -3.90 3.98
N GLU A 160 -2.94 -3.56 4.63
CA GLU A 160 -4.28 -3.70 4.05
C GLU A 160 -4.47 -2.81 2.82
N ASN A 161 -3.82 -1.64 2.80
CA ASN A 161 -3.92 -0.64 1.74
C ASN A 161 -2.98 -0.93 0.56
N ILE A 162 -2.01 -1.84 0.71
CA ILE A 162 -1.08 -2.19 -0.36
C ILE A 162 -1.74 -3.16 -1.33
N ASN A 163 -1.85 -2.81 -2.60
CA ASN A 163 -2.40 -3.70 -3.64
C ASN A 163 -1.36 -4.18 -4.68
N ASP A 164 -0.14 -3.66 -4.62
CA ASP A 164 0.96 -4.09 -5.49
C ASP A 164 1.48 -5.47 -5.06
N LYS A 165 1.26 -6.47 -5.92
CA LYS A 165 1.66 -7.86 -5.72
C LYS A 165 3.17 -8.03 -5.59
N ASN A 166 3.96 -7.35 -6.41
CA ASN A 166 5.42 -7.49 -6.40
C ASN A 166 5.99 -6.89 -5.12
N TYR A 167 5.42 -5.77 -4.67
CA TYR A 167 5.77 -5.17 -3.40
C TYR A 167 5.40 -6.08 -2.22
N LEU A 168 4.19 -6.68 -2.21
CA LEU A 168 3.78 -7.65 -1.18
C LEU A 168 4.70 -8.89 -1.14
N ILE A 169 5.09 -9.45 -2.29
CA ILE A 169 6.03 -10.58 -2.35
C ILE A 169 7.38 -10.18 -1.75
N SER A 170 7.87 -8.98 -2.07
CA SER A 170 9.13 -8.46 -1.51
C SER A 170 9.06 -8.33 0.02
N ILE A 171 7.94 -7.81 0.55
CA ILE A 171 7.71 -7.69 2.00
C ILE A 171 7.67 -9.07 2.67
N VAL A 172 6.91 -10.03 2.12
CA VAL A 172 6.85 -11.40 2.66
C VAL A 172 8.24 -12.03 2.68
N SER A 173 8.96 -11.95 1.57
CA SER A 173 10.30 -12.56 1.46
C SER A 173 11.28 -11.97 2.47
N THR A 174 11.27 -10.65 2.61
CA THR A 174 12.16 -9.94 3.54
C THR A 174 11.81 -10.28 4.99
N SER A 175 10.53 -10.23 5.36
CA SER A 175 10.07 -10.54 6.72
C SER A 175 10.33 -12.01 7.08
N ALA A 176 10.09 -12.95 6.16
CA ALA A 176 10.41 -14.36 6.36
C ALA A 176 11.92 -14.61 6.49
N SER A 177 12.75 -13.88 5.74
CA SER A 177 14.22 -13.98 5.83
C SER A 177 14.74 -13.50 7.19
N VAL A 178 14.22 -12.38 7.69
CA VAL A 178 14.53 -11.89 9.04
C VAL A 178 14.09 -12.92 10.09
N PHE A 179 12.91 -13.51 9.92
CA PHE A 179 12.42 -14.53 10.85
C PHE A 179 13.32 -15.77 10.87
N ALA A 180 13.72 -16.26 9.70
CA ALA A 180 14.65 -17.37 9.58
C ALA A 180 15.99 -17.08 10.25
N LEU A 181 16.51 -15.85 10.12
CA LEU A 181 17.74 -15.42 10.80
C LEU A 181 17.61 -15.44 12.33
N VAL A 182 16.49 -14.93 12.87
CA VAL A 182 16.22 -14.97 14.31
C VAL A 182 16.16 -16.42 14.82
N VAL A 183 15.43 -17.29 14.12
CA VAL A 183 15.34 -18.72 14.48
C VAL A 183 16.71 -19.40 14.41
N ALA A 184 17.52 -19.09 13.39
CA ALA A 184 18.87 -19.64 13.25
C ALA A 184 19.76 -19.22 14.43
N ILE A 185 19.72 -17.95 14.83
CA ILE A 185 20.46 -17.45 15.98
C ILE A 185 20.06 -18.21 17.25
N ILE A 186 18.75 -18.30 17.54
CA ILE A 186 18.24 -19.03 18.70
C ILE A 186 18.71 -20.49 18.68
N THR A 187 18.64 -21.15 17.52
CA THR A 187 19.06 -22.54 17.37
C THR A 187 20.55 -22.73 17.68
N VAL A 188 21.41 -21.82 17.25
CA VAL A 188 22.84 -21.85 17.56
C VAL A 188 23.10 -21.68 19.05
N PHE A 189 22.32 -20.84 19.75
CA PHE A 189 22.47 -20.63 21.20
C PHE A 189 21.89 -21.76 22.05
N VAL A 190 20.82 -22.44 21.59
CA VAL A 190 20.18 -23.54 22.33
C VAL A 190 20.94 -24.86 22.18
N ASN A 191 21.57 -25.09 21.02
CA ASN A 191 22.36 -26.31 20.76
C ASN A 191 23.83 -26.19 21.20
N LYS A 192 24.18 -25.14 21.95
CA LYS A 192 25.48 -24.94 22.59
C LYS A 192 25.38 -25.24 24.07
#